data_AF-A0A1V4IYS5-F1
#
_entry.id   AF-A0A1V4IYS5-F1
#
_cell.length_a   1.000
_cell.length_b   1.000
_cell.length_c   1.000
_cell.angle_alpha   90.00
_cell.angle_beta   90.00
_cell.angle_gamma   90.00
#
_symmetry.space_group_name_H-M   'P 1'
#
loop_
_entity.id
_entity.type
_entity.pdbx_description
1 polymer ?
#
loop_
_entity_poly.entity_id
_entity_poly.type
_entity_poly.pdbx_seq_one_letter_code
_entity_poly.pdbx_strand_id
1 'polypeptide(L)'
;MDYEDKYMHIPDKLTVKNIKRGDILHYSINQVASLLGEEDSSIRYYTNVFDNILKIEILNKEFRYTNSDIDKLEFLINLKNKGMTVKEIQKYCESLPLNLEELVEVKESNSLSVKEIISTIIDLENKEISSLKETLSNKIKEDNELRIKKIVDLASEQNDQLKLFKEDMLKEIKEYIDYKFEKAYEEKNNLYNELSLKIDNLISEKLSLEDILKLQFDKFNEASNSRDINLIDEIRRFKNVIERAYYVQQEMDTTKEKLSFMGRLFGLR
;
A
#
# COMPACT_ATOMS: atom_id res chain seq x y z
N MET A 1 -12.96 -39.68 39.15
CA MET A 1 -12.51 -38.51 38.39
C MET A 1 -12.71 -37.33 39.29
N ASP A 2 -11.57 -36.80 39.74
CA ASP A 2 -11.42 -35.91 40.87
C ASP A 2 -11.95 -34.51 40.64
N TYR A 3 -12.53 -33.97 41.70
CA TYR A 3 -12.82 -32.57 41.92
C TYR A 3 -11.55 -31.85 42.38
N GLU A 4 -10.75 -31.31 41.47
CA GLU A 4 -9.77 -30.28 41.82
C GLU A 4 -9.63 -29.28 40.67
N ASP A 5 -10.20 -28.08 40.87
CA ASP A 5 -9.59 -26.81 40.41
C ASP A 5 -10.37 -25.64 41.02
N LYS A 6 -10.19 -25.47 42.33
CA LYS A 6 -10.51 -24.24 43.06
C LYS A 6 -9.30 -23.82 43.88
N TYR A 7 -8.24 -23.44 43.19
CA TYR A 7 -7.24 -22.55 43.75
C TYR A 7 -7.01 -21.41 42.76
N MET A 8 -7.56 -20.24 43.10
CA MET A 8 -7.08 -18.98 42.53
C MET A 8 -5.60 -18.88 42.87
N HIS A 9 -4.76 -19.05 41.87
CA HIS A 9 -3.37 -18.62 41.92
C HIS A 9 -3.36 -17.10 42.18
N ILE A 10 -3.13 -16.71 43.43
CA ILE A 10 -2.69 -15.35 43.75
C ILE A 10 -1.20 -15.33 43.40
N PRO A 11 -0.76 -14.56 42.39
CA PRO A 11 0.65 -14.46 42.10
C PRO A 11 1.33 -13.72 43.24
N ASP A 12 2.20 -14.42 43.96
CA ASP A 12 3.23 -13.81 44.79
C ASP A 12 4.07 -12.85 43.95
N LYS A 13 4.34 -11.68 44.53
CA LYS A 13 5.03 -10.49 43.98
C LYS A 13 4.20 -9.55 43.12
N LEU A 14 3.33 -8.79 43.77
CA LEU A 14 3.16 -7.38 43.41
C LEU A 14 4.49 -6.64 43.68
N THR A 15 5.28 -6.45 42.63
CA THR A 15 6.43 -5.55 42.63
C THR A 15 5.97 -4.15 43.06
N VAL A 16 6.53 -3.67 44.17
CA VAL A 16 6.28 -2.42 44.93
C VAL A 16 6.35 -1.13 44.10
N LYS A 17 6.68 -1.18 42.80
CA LYS A 17 6.99 0.00 41.98
C LYS A 17 5.78 0.76 41.42
N ASN A 18 4.55 0.30 41.59
CA ASN A 18 3.36 0.89 40.94
C ASN A 18 2.19 1.24 41.89
N ILE A 19 2.41 1.38 43.20
CA ILE A 19 1.35 1.83 44.12
C ILE A 19 1.32 3.35 44.12
N LYS A 20 0.26 3.97 43.58
CA LYS A 20 0.04 5.41 43.69
C LYS A 20 -0.54 5.73 45.07
N ARG A 21 -0.16 6.89 45.60
CA ARG A 21 -0.67 7.40 46.88
C ARG A 21 -2.19 7.55 46.82
N GLY A 22 -2.92 6.81 47.66
CA GLY A 22 -4.39 6.85 47.75
C GLY A 22 -5.11 5.54 47.38
N ASP A 23 -4.41 4.57 46.78
CA ASP A 23 -5.05 3.34 46.26
C ASP A 23 -5.27 2.25 47.34
N ILE A 24 -4.66 2.38 48.53
CA ILE A 24 -4.70 1.38 49.61
C ILE A 24 -5.05 2.05 50.94
N LEU A 25 -5.87 1.39 51.75
CA LEU A 25 -6.36 1.90 53.06
C LEU A 25 -5.23 2.02 54.10
N HIS A 26 -4.29 1.06 54.08
CA HIS A 26 -3.13 1.02 54.97
C HIS A 26 -1.87 0.61 54.22
N TYR A 27 -0.74 1.21 54.58
CA TYR A 27 0.57 0.90 54.03
C TYR A 27 1.42 0.17 55.07
N SER A 28 2.24 -0.78 54.60
CA SER A 28 3.28 -1.41 55.41
C SER A 28 4.53 -0.54 55.49
N ILE A 29 5.40 -0.83 56.46
CA ILE A 29 6.65 -0.06 56.65
C ILE A 29 7.53 -0.02 55.39
N ASN A 30 7.64 -1.13 54.66
CA ASN A 30 8.45 -1.19 53.44
C ASN A 30 7.85 -0.33 52.31
N GLN A 31 6.52 -0.22 52.27
CA GLN A 31 5.83 0.63 51.30
C GLN A 31 6.04 2.10 51.65
N VAL A 32 5.94 2.48 52.93
CA VAL A 32 6.21 3.85 53.39
C VAL A 32 7.67 4.25 53.14
N ALA A 33 8.61 3.36 53.45
CA ALA A 33 10.04 3.56 53.17
C ALA A 33 10.31 3.81 51.68
N SER A 34 9.67 3.02 50.81
CA SER A 34 9.76 3.20 49.35
C SER A 34 9.13 4.52 48.88
N LEU A 35 8.04 4.97 49.51
CA LEU A 35 7.35 6.22 49.16
C LEU A 35 8.14 7.46 49.59
N LEU A 36 8.81 7.41 50.75
CA LEU A 36 9.56 8.54 51.31
C LEU A 36 11.05 8.52 50.94
N GLY A 37 11.53 7.46 50.28
CA GLY A 37 12.93 7.33 49.87
C GLY A 37 13.89 7.07 51.03
N GLU A 38 13.39 6.48 52.12
CA GLU A 38 14.13 6.22 53.36
C GLU A 38 14.30 4.71 53.59
N GLU A 39 15.21 4.31 54.47
CA GLU A 39 15.35 2.90 54.85
C GLU A 39 14.23 2.46 55.81
N ASP A 40 13.82 1.18 55.74
CA ASP A 40 12.85 0.58 56.66
C ASP A 40 13.25 0.78 58.14
N SER A 41 14.56 0.80 58.42
CA SER A 41 15.16 1.05 59.73
C SER A 41 14.91 2.49 60.21
N SER A 42 15.07 3.48 59.33
CA SER A 42 14.81 4.90 59.58
C SER A 42 13.34 5.16 59.83
N ILE A 43 12.45 4.59 59.01
CA ILE A 43 11.00 4.71 59.21
C ILE A 43 10.60 4.13 60.57
N ARG A 44 11.12 2.95 60.92
CA ARG A 44 10.86 2.32 62.24
C ARG A 44 11.35 3.19 63.39
N TYR A 45 12.52 3.79 63.24
CA TYR A 45 13.09 4.69 64.22
C TYR A 45 12.20 5.91 64.45
N TYR A 46 11.79 6.60 63.38
CA TYR A 46 10.94 7.78 63.49
C TYR A 46 9.56 7.46 64.05
N THR A 47 8.95 6.34 63.65
CA THR A 47 7.67 5.88 64.20
C THR A 47 7.75 5.67 65.72
N ASN A 48 8.85 5.08 66.21
CA ASN A 48 9.03 4.86 67.65
C ASN A 48 9.34 6.16 68.42
N VAL A 49 10.14 7.03 67.82
CA VAL A 49 10.59 8.28 68.46
C VAL A 49 9.48 9.32 68.54
N PHE A 50 8.59 9.34 67.55
CA PHE A 50 7.43 10.23 67.47
C PHE A 50 6.12 9.48 67.72
N ASP A 51 6.15 8.39 68.49
CA ASP A 51 4.97 7.58 68.82
C ASP A 51 3.86 8.43 69.45
N ASN A 52 4.24 9.43 70.26
CA ASN A 52 3.34 10.39 70.87
C ASN A 52 2.57 11.28 69.86
N ILE A 53 3.13 11.51 68.67
CA ILE A 53 2.57 12.36 67.61
C ILE A 53 1.86 11.52 66.55
N LEU A 54 2.46 10.41 66.14
CA LEU A 54 2.00 9.59 65.02
C LEU A 54 0.97 8.53 65.43
N LYS A 55 1.09 7.93 66.62
CA LYS A 55 0.15 6.93 67.17
C LYS A 55 -0.27 5.86 66.14
N ILE A 56 0.70 5.27 65.44
CA ILE A 56 0.46 4.32 64.35
C ILE A 56 -0.16 3.02 64.89
N GLU A 57 -1.17 2.50 64.20
CA GLU A 57 -1.81 1.23 64.58
C GLU A 57 -0.88 0.03 64.30
N ILE A 58 -0.77 -0.88 65.27
CA ILE A 58 0.00 -2.13 65.14
C ILE A 58 -0.99 -3.31 65.18
N LEU A 59 -1.14 -4.01 64.06
CA LEU A 59 -1.97 -5.22 63.96
C LEU A 59 -1.08 -6.42 63.61
N ASN A 60 -1.20 -7.53 64.35
CA ASN A 60 -0.41 -8.75 64.12
C ASN A 60 1.12 -8.54 64.03
N LYS A 61 1.66 -7.62 64.84
CA LYS A 61 3.10 -7.23 64.86
C LYS A 61 3.57 -6.48 63.60
N GLU A 62 2.65 -5.97 62.78
CA GLU A 62 2.95 -5.13 61.62
C GLU A 62 2.38 -3.72 61.81
N PHE A 63 3.16 -2.70 61.43
CA PHE A 63 2.73 -1.30 61.43
C PHE A 63 1.80 -1.03 60.25
N ARG A 64 0.67 -0.36 60.51
CA ARG A 64 -0.30 0.07 59.49
C ARG A 64 -0.38 1.59 59.43
N TYR A 65 0.22 2.16 58.40
CA TYR A 65 0.22 3.61 58.19
C TYR A 65 -0.96 4.02 57.31
N THR A 66 -1.67 5.09 57.67
CA THR A 66 -2.64 5.76 56.81
C THR A 66 -1.97 6.83 55.94
N ASN A 67 -2.69 7.39 54.96
CA ASN A 67 -2.16 8.51 54.18
C ASN A 67 -1.83 9.74 55.04
N SER A 68 -2.59 9.99 56.11
CA SER A 68 -2.33 11.09 57.05
C SER A 68 -1.06 10.86 57.87
N ASP A 69 -0.81 9.61 58.25
CA ASP A 69 0.41 9.24 58.98
C ASP A 69 1.65 9.43 58.12
N ILE A 70 1.55 9.12 56.82
CA ILE A 70 2.62 9.34 55.85
C ILE A 70 2.93 10.84 55.71
N ASP A 71 1.91 11.72 55.61
CA ASP A 71 2.13 13.18 55.57
C ASP A 71 2.84 13.69 56.82
N LYS A 72 2.38 13.25 57.99
CA LYS A 72 2.99 13.63 59.27
C LYS A 72 4.43 13.15 59.34
N LEU A 73 4.70 11.94 58.89
CA LEU A 73 6.04 11.36 58.89
C LEU A 73 6.97 12.09 57.91
N GLU A 74 6.51 12.39 56.70
CA GLU A 74 7.22 13.20 55.71
C GLU A 74 7.58 14.58 56.28
N PHE A 75 6.63 15.22 56.96
CA PHE A 75 6.85 16.50 57.63
C PHE A 75 7.93 16.41 58.72
N LEU A 76 7.87 15.39 59.59
CA LEU A 76 8.83 15.17 60.66
C LEU A 76 10.25 14.89 60.12
N ILE A 77 10.35 14.07 59.06
CA ILE A 77 11.61 13.77 58.37
C ILE A 77 12.18 15.03 57.73
N ASN A 78 11.35 15.87 57.10
CA ASN A 78 11.79 17.13 56.51
C ASN A 78 12.33 18.11 57.56
N LEU A 79 11.72 18.18 58.75
CA LEU A 79 12.26 18.98 59.86
C LEU A 79 13.60 18.44 60.36
N LYS A 80 13.74 17.11 60.41
CA LYS A 80 14.99 16.47 60.79
C LYS A 80 16.11 16.73 59.77
N ASN A 81 15.80 16.66 58.48
CA ASN A 81 16.72 16.96 57.38
C ASN A 81 17.12 18.43 57.33
N LYS A 82 16.27 19.34 57.85
CA LYS A 82 16.60 20.76 58.04
C LYS A 82 17.50 21.04 59.25
N GLY A 83 17.96 20.00 59.96
CA GLY A 83 18.94 20.10 61.03
C GLY A 83 18.35 20.21 62.44
N MET A 84 17.03 20.09 62.61
CA MET A 84 16.42 20.10 63.94
C MET A 84 16.74 18.80 64.71
N THR A 85 16.86 18.91 66.02
CA THR A 85 16.93 17.74 66.91
C THR A 85 15.54 17.16 67.14
N VAL A 86 15.47 15.87 67.46
CA VAL A 86 14.21 15.18 67.79
C VAL A 86 13.42 15.92 68.89
N LYS A 87 14.12 16.44 69.91
CA LYS A 87 13.49 17.17 71.02
C LYS A 87 12.89 18.51 70.58
N GLU A 88 13.56 19.21 69.69
CA GLU A 88 13.05 20.46 69.12
C GLU A 88 11.82 20.21 68.25
N ILE A 89 11.83 19.13 67.46
CA ILE A 89 10.69 18.72 66.64
C ILE A 89 9.50 18.37 67.52
N GLN A 90 9.70 17.58 68.59
CA GLN A 90 8.63 17.25 69.55
C GLN A 90 8.02 18.51 70.17
N LYS A 91 8.88 19.42 70.67
CA LYS A 91 8.43 20.70 71.25
C LYS A 91 7.69 21.59 70.25
N TYR A 92 8.13 21.58 68.98
CA TYR A 92 7.50 22.33 67.91
C TYR A 92 6.08 21.80 67.62
N CYS A 93 5.92 20.48 67.48
CA CYS A 93 4.62 19.84 67.26
C CYS A 93 3.67 19.96 68.46
N GLU A 94 4.18 20.06 69.69
CA GLU A 94 3.36 20.37 70.87
C GLU A 94 2.81 21.82 70.85
N SER A 95 3.54 22.76 70.24
CA SER A 95 3.14 24.17 70.15
C SER A 95 2.23 24.50 68.97
N LEU A 96 2.25 23.68 67.92
CA LEU A 96 1.44 23.83 66.72
C LEU A 96 0.87 22.47 66.32
N PRO A 97 -0.36 22.13 66.74
CA PRO A 97 -0.96 20.84 66.41
C PRO A 97 -1.11 20.69 64.89
N LEU A 98 -0.75 19.51 64.38
CA LEU A 98 -0.73 19.19 62.95
C LEU A 98 -2.13 18.87 62.37
N ASN A 99 -3.17 18.84 63.20
CA ASN A 99 -4.55 18.63 62.80
C ASN A 99 -5.30 19.98 62.75
N LEU A 100 -5.94 20.28 61.62
CA LEU A 100 -6.74 21.50 61.42
C LEU A 100 -7.95 21.57 62.38
N GLU A 101 -8.53 20.44 62.76
CA GLU A 101 -9.64 20.40 63.72
C GLU A 101 -9.23 20.89 65.12
N GLU A 102 -7.99 20.65 65.55
CA GLU A 102 -7.49 21.06 66.88
C GLU A 102 -7.15 22.55 66.95
N LEU A 103 -6.92 23.22 65.81
CA LEU A 103 -6.70 24.66 65.74
C LEU A 103 -7.99 25.47 65.98
N VAL A 104 -9.17 24.86 65.85
CA VAL A 104 -10.47 25.52 66.04
C VAL A 104 -10.79 25.74 67.53
N GLU A 105 -10.22 24.93 68.43
CA GLU A 105 -10.46 24.95 69.88
C GLU A 105 -9.52 25.86 70.70
N VAL A 106 -8.67 26.68 70.05
CA VAL A 106 -7.77 27.58 70.79
C VAL A 106 -8.57 28.71 71.47
N LYS A 107 -8.54 28.68 72.80
CA LYS A 107 -9.25 29.48 73.79
C LYS A 107 -9.47 30.96 73.44
N GLU A 108 -10.72 31.37 73.64
CA GLU A 108 -11.25 32.72 73.70
C GLU A 108 -10.40 33.64 74.60
N SER A 109 -9.71 34.59 74.00
CA SER A 109 -9.46 35.89 74.64
C SER A 109 -8.89 36.95 73.68
N ASN A 110 -8.42 36.57 72.48
CA ASN A 110 -8.06 37.50 71.39
C ASN A 110 -8.40 36.96 69.98
N SER A 111 -9.20 35.88 69.87
CA SER A 111 -9.30 35.07 68.64
C SER A 111 -10.29 35.58 67.58
N LEU A 112 -11.17 36.54 67.89
CA LEU A 112 -12.08 37.11 66.89
C LEU A 112 -11.31 37.82 65.76
N SER A 113 -10.31 38.63 66.09
CA SER A 113 -9.52 39.36 65.10
C SER A 113 -8.72 38.43 64.18
N VAL A 114 -8.16 37.34 64.72
CA VAL A 114 -7.39 36.37 63.90
C VAL A 114 -8.33 35.54 63.02
N LYS A 115 -9.48 35.10 63.54
CA LYS A 115 -10.48 34.36 62.74
C LYS A 115 -11.05 35.20 61.61
N GLU A 116 -11.35 36.48 61.87
CA GLU A 116 -11.82 37.43 60.85
C GLU A 116 -10.74 37.70 59.79
N ILE A 117 -9.47 37.85 60.19
CA ILE A 117 -8.36 37.98 59.25
C ILE A 117 -8.25 36.73 58.37
N ILE A 118 -8.30 35.53 58.96
CA ILE A 118 -8.23 34.26 58.22
C ILE A 118 -9.40 34.12 57.25
N SER A 119 -10.64 34.41 57.66
CA SER A 119 -11.80 34.33 56.75
C SER A 119 -11.70 35.32 55.60
N THR A 120 -11.23 36.55 55.88
CA THR A 120 -11.04 37.57 54.84
C THR A 120 -9.96 37.17 53.84
N ILE A 121 -8.87 36.54 54.31
CA ILE A 121 -7.82 35.98 53.44
C ILE A 121 -8.40 34.86 52.57
N ILE A 122 -9.15 33.93 53.16
CA ILE A 122 -9.78 32.82 52.42
C ILE A 122 -10.72 33.36 51.33
N ASP A 123 -11.53 34.37 51.64
CA ASP A 123 -12.45 34.97 50.66
C ASP A 123 -11.71 35.69 49.52
N LEU A 124 -10.63 36.40 49.84
CA LEU A 124 -9.77 37.04 48.84
C LEU A 124 -9.08 36.01 47.95
N GLU A 125 -8.48 34.96 48.53
CA GLU A 125 -7.83 33.89 47.79
C GLU A 125 -8.85 33.15 46.91
N ASN A 126 -10.04 32.84 47.42
CA ASN A 126 -11.10 32.20 46.64
C ASN A 126 -11.54 33.07 45.45
N LYS A 127 -11.60 34.38 45.62
CA LYS A 127 -11.94 35.32 44.55
C LYS A 127 -10.85 35.38 43.49
N GLU A 128 -9.59 35.45 43.90
CA GLU A 128 -8.45 35.42 42.96
C GLU A 128 -8.37 34.09 42.22
N ILE A 129 -8.52 32.96 42.92
CA ILE A 129 -8.55 31.61 42.33
C ILE A 129 -9.70 31.50 41.32
N SER A 130 -10.88 32.03 41.64
CA SER A 130 -12.04 32.02 40.74
C SER A 130 -11.77 32.83 39.47
N SER A 131 -11.18 34.02 39.60
CA SER A 131 -10.79 34.86 38.46
C SER A 131 -9.72 34.22 37.60
N LEU A 132 -8.71 33.58 38.22
CA LEU A 132 -7.68 32.81 37.54
C LEU A 132 -8.28 31.65 36.75
N LYS A 133 -9.19 30.90 37.37
CA LYS A 133 -9.88 29.77 36.74
C LYS A 133 -10.66 30.23 35.51
N GLU A 134 -11.39 31.33 35.61
CA GLU A 134 -12.15 31.88 34.48
C GLU A 134 -11.23 32.34 33.34
N THR A 135 -10.17 33.08 33.68
CA THR A 135 -9.18 33.56 32.71
C THR A 135 -8.48 32.39 31.99
N LEU A 136 -8.08 31.36 32.74
CA LEU A 136 -7.44 30.17 32.18
C LEU A 136 -8.40 29.39 31.28
N SER A 137 -9.65 29.22 31.71
CA SER A 137 -10.69 28.54 30.94
C SER A 137 -10.95 29.25 29.61
N ASN A 138 -11.02 30.58 29.62
CA ASN A 138 -11.20 31.38 28.42
C ASN A 138 -10.00 31.27 27.47
N LYS A 139 -8.77 31.37 27.98
CA LYS A 139 -7.55 31.18 27.17
C LYS A 139 -7.45 29.80 26.55
N ILE A 140 -7.80 28.75 27.30
CA ILE A 140 -7.83 27.37 26.80
C ILE A 140 -8.86 27.26 25.66
N LYS A 141 -10.04 27.85 25.84
CA LYS A 141 -11.09 27.85 24.83
C LYS A 141 -10.65 28.57 23.54
N GLU A 142 -10.09 29.77 23.66
CA GLU A 142 -9.57 30.55 22.53
C GLU A 142 -8.45 29.81 21.77
N ASP A 143 -7.49 29.23 22.49
CA ASP A 143 -6.41 28.45 21.86
C ASP A 143 -6.95 27.20 21.15
N ASN A 144 -7.91 26.51 21.77
CA ASN A 144 -8.56 25.35 21.16
C ASN A 144 -9.35 25.73 19.90
N GLU A 145 -10.11 26.82 19.92
CA GLU A 145 -10.84 27.33 18.75
C GLU A 145 -9.87 27.67 17.60
N LEU A 146 -8.74 28.32 17.91
CA LEU A 146 -7.71 28.62 16.92
C LEU A 146 -7.07 27.35 16.33
N ARG A 147 -6.78 26.35 17.17
CA ARG A 147 -6.22 25.07 16.73
C ARG A 147 -7.20 24.31 15.85
N ILE A 148 -8.47 24.24 16.24
CA ILE A 148 -9.53 23.59 15.45
C ILE A 148 -9.64 24.27 14.10
N LYS A 149 -9.63 25.60 14.05
CA LYS A 149 -9.68 26.34 12.78
C LYS A 149 -8.51 25.98 11.86
N LYS A 150 -7.27 25.96 12.39
CA LYS A 150 -6.09 25.52 11.63
C LYS A 150 -6.20 24.08 11.11
N ILE A 151 -6.74 23.17 11.93
CA ILE A 151 -6.95 21.77 11.52
C ILE A 151 -7.98 21.70 10.38
N VAL A 152 -9.06 22.47 10.46
CA VAL A 152 -10.07 22.54 9.40
C VAL A 152 -9.50 23.11 8.11
N ASP A 153 -8.73 24.20 8.20
CA ASP A 153 -8.07 24.82 7.03
C ASP A 153 -7.05 23.87 6.37
N LEU A 154 -6.28 23.13 7.17
CA LEU A 154 -5.37 22.09 6.64
C LEU A 154 -6.14 20.93 5.99
N ALA A 155 -7.26 20.51 6.59
CA ALA A 155 -8.07 19.43 6.04
C ALA A 155 -8.73 19.82 4.71
N SER A 156 -9.18 21.07 4.57
CA SER A 156 -9.73 21.56 3.29
C SER A 156 -8.65 21.64 2.22
N GLU A 157 -7.45 22.17 2.54
CA GLU A 157 -6.33 22.23 1.62
C GLU A 157 -5.88 20.83 1.15
N GLN A 158 -5.77 19.88 2.07
CA GLN A 158 -5.46 18.48 1.73
C GLN A 158 -6.52 17.86 0.81
N ASN A 159 -7.80 18.16 1.05
CA ASN A 159 -8.88 17.66 0.20
C ASN A 159 -8.82 18.22 -1.23
N ASP A 160 -8.47 19.50 -1.38
CA ASP A 160 -8.28 20.12 -2.69
C ASP A 160 -7.08 19.53 -3.44
N GLN A 161 -5.95 19.31 -2.74
CA GLN A 161 -4.78 18.64 -3.32
C GLN A 161 -5.11 17.20 -3.76
N LEU A 162 -5.86 16.45 -2.95
CA LEU A 162 -6.26 15.09 -3.28
C LEU A 162 -7.19 15.04 -4.49
N LYS A 163 -8.04 16.06 -4.66
CA LYS A 163 -8.89 16.20 -5.85
C LYS A 163 -8.05 16.45 -7.10
N LEU A 164 -7.10 17.36 -7.06
CA LEU A 164 -6.17 17.62 -8.18
C LEU A 164 -5.37 16.37 -8.55
N PHE A 165 -4.81 15.69 -7.55
CA PHE A 165 -4.07 14.44 -7.75
C PHE A 165 -4.92 13.37 -8.44
N LYS A 166 -6.20 13.22 -8.03
CA LYS A 166 -7.14 12.29 -8.67
C LYS A 166 -7.41 12.65 -10.13
N GLU A 167 -7.59 13.93 -10.44
CA GLU A 167 -7.82 14.41 -11.80
C GLU A 167 -6.60 14.16 -12.70
N ASP A 168 -5.38 14.41 -12.19
CA ASP A 168 -4.14 14.13 -12.89
C ASP A 168 -3.95 12.64 -13.17
N MET A 169 -4.18 11.77 -12.18
CA MET A 169 -4.13 10.31 -12.37
C MET A 169 -5.12 9.83 -13.42
N LEU A 170 -6.35 10.34 -13.41
CA LEU A 170 -7.37 9.97 -14.39
C LEU A 170 -6.97 10.38 -15.81
N LYS A 171 -6.36 11.57 -15.94
CA LYS A 171 -5.84 12.05 -17.22
C LYS A 171 -4.71 11.15 -17.73
N GLU A 172 -3.73 10.83 -16.89
CA GLU A 172 -2.60 9.97 -17.26
C GLU A 172 -3.07 8.56 -17.66
N ILE A 173 -4.00 7.97 -16.91
CA ILE A 173 -4.62 6.68 -17.27
C ILE A 173 -5.30 6.76 -18.63
N LYS A 174 -6.06 7.83 -18.88
CA LYS A 174 -6.75 8.01 -20.17
C LYS A 174 -5.75 8.13 -21.31
N GLU A 175 -4.73 8.98 -21.17
CA GLU A 175 -3.69 9.17 -22.18
C GLU A 175 -2.95 7.85 -22.48
N TYR A 176 -2.65 7.07 -21.45
CA TYR A 176 -2.01 5.76 -21.62
C TYR A 176 -2.92 4.75 -22.36
N ILE A 177 -4.21 4.71 -22.00
CA ILE A 177 -5.20 3.87 -22.68
C ILE A 177 -5.33 4.28 -24.15
N ASP A 178 -5.51 5.56 -24.42
CA ASP A 178 -5.64 6.11 -25.77
C ASP A 178 -4.39 5.77 -26.61
N TYR A 179 -3.19 5.99 -26.08
CA TYR A 179 -1.92 5.60 -26.71
C TYR A 179 -1.86 4.10 -27.04
N LYS A 180 -2.27 3.23 -26.11
CA LYS A 180 -2.28 1.77 -26.34
C LYS A 180 -3.26 1.36 -27.43
N PHE A 181 -4.43 1.99 -27.48
CA PHE A 181 -5.42 1.74 -28.53
C PHE A 181 -4.95 2.25 -29.90
N GLU A 182 -4.40 3.45 -29.98
CA GLU A 182 -3.83 4.00 -31.22
C GLU A 182 -2.73 3.11 -31.77
N LYS A 183 -1.77 2.70 -30.92
CA LYS A 183 -0.69 1.81 -31.34
C LYS A 183 -1.21 0.46 -31.86
N ALA A 184 -2.18 -0.14 -31.17
CA ALA A 184 -2.79 -1.39 -31.62
C ALA A 184 -3.55 -1.24 -32.95
N TYR A 185 -4.18 -0.09 -33.17
CA TYR A 185 -4.86 0.22 -34.42
C TYR A 185 -3.85 0.41 -35.57
N GLU A 186 -2.76 1.14 -35.35
CA GLU A 186 -1.68 1.30 -36.33
C GLU A 186 -1.04 -0.04 -36.71
N GLU A 187 -0.71 -0.87 -35.72
CA GLU A 187 -0.16 -2.22 -35.95
C GLU A 187 -1.11 -3.08 -36.81
N LYS A 188 -2.42 -3.03 -36.52
CA LYS A 188 -3.42 -3.78 -37.29
C LYS A 188 -3.59 -3.25 -38.72
N ASN A 189 -3.61 -1.93 -38.91
CA ASN A 189 -3.70 -1.32 -40.23
C ASN A 189 -2.47 -1.63 -41.09
N ASN A 190 -1.27 -1.61 -40.49
CA ASN A 190 -0.04 -1.98 -41.18
C ASN A 190 -0.10 -3.44 -41.64
N LEU A 191 -0.60 -4.35 -40.80
CA LEU A 191 -0.76 -5.76 -41.14
C LEU A 191 -1.76 -5.98 -42.28
N TYR A 192 -2.87 -5.24 -42.29
CA TYR A 192 -3.85 -5.26 -43.38
C TYR A 192 -3.25 -4.76 -44.70
N ASN A 193 -2.53 -3.64 -44.66
CA ASN A 193 -1.87 -3.07 -45.84
C ASN A 193 -0.80 -4.01 -46.40
N GLU A 194 0.00 -4.65 -45.54
CA GLU A 194 0.99 -5.65 -45.95
C GLU A 194 0.32 -6.88 -46.60
N LEU A 195 -0.79 -7.36 -46.03
CA LEU A 195 -1.56 -8.46 -46.60
C LEU A 195 -2.16 -8.07 -47.96
N SER A 196 -2.73 -6.87 -48.09
CA SER A 196 -3.30 -6.37 -49.35
C SER A 196 -2.22 -6.30 -50.43
N LEU A 197 -1.05 -5.72 -50.13
CA LEU A 197 0.07 -5.65 -51.06
C LEU A 197 0.55 -7.04 -51.49
N LYS A 198 0.63 -8.01 -50.55
CA LYS A 198 0.98 -9.40 -50.89
C LYS A 198 -0.06 -10.04 -51.81
N ILE A 199 -1.35 -9.81 -51.56
CA ILE A 199 -2.43 -10.31 -52.42
C ILE A 199 -2.35 -9.69 -53.82
N ASP A 200 -2.16 -8.36 -53.92
CA ASP A 200 -2.06 -7.66 -55.20
C ASP A 200 -0.84 -8.10 -56.01
N ASN A 201 0.30 -8.32 -55.35
CA ASN A 201 1.50 -8.88 -55.97
C ASN A 201 1.26 -10.31 -56.49
N LEU A 202 0.63 -11.18 -55.69
CA LEU A 202 0.30 -12.55 -56.11
C LEU A 202 -0.68 -12.58 -57.29
N ILE A 203 -1.67 -11.69 -57.31
CA ILE A 203 -2.60 -11.55 -58.44
C ILE A 203 -1.85 -11.11 -59.70
N SER A 204 -0.98 -10.10 -59.56
CA SER A 204 -0.18 -9.56 -60.67
C SER A 204 0.78 -10.60 -61.25
N GLU A 205 1.49 -11.34 -60.40
CA GLU A 205 2.35 -12.45 -60.81
C GLU A 205 1.57 -13.52 -61.56
N LYS A 206 0.41 -13.93 -61.05
CA LYS A 206 -0.44 -14.95 -61.70
C LYS A 206 -0.93 -14.50 -63.07
N LEU A 207 -1.40 -13.26 -63.20
CA LEU A 207 -1.84 -12.70 -64.48
C LEU A 207 -0.69 -12.66 -65.49
N SER A 208 0.50 -12.22 -65.06
CA SER A 208 1.67 -12.21 -65.92
C SER A 208 2.07 -13.61 -66.41
N LEU A 209 1.94 -14.62 -65.54
CA LEU A 209 2.23 -16.00 -65.89
C LEU A 209 1.20 -16.57 -66.88
N GLU A 210 -0.07 -16.20 -66.72
CA GLU A 210 -1.13 -16.55 -67.67
C GLU A 210 -0.88 -15.94 -69.05
N ASP A 211 -0.45 -14.67 -69.12
CA ASP A 211 -0.08 -14.01 -70.37
C ASP A 211 1.14 -14.69 -71.04
N ILE A 212 2.15 -15.09 -70.25
CA ILE A 212 3.32 -15.82 -70.75
C ILE A 212 2.91 -17.18 -71.31
N LEU A 213 2.07 -17.94 -70.59
CA LEU A 213 1.58 -19.25 -71.03
C LEU A 213 0.78 -19.12 -72.32
N LYS A 214 -0.09 -18.11 -72.42
CA LYS A 214 -0.88 -17.84 -73.62
C LYS A 214 0.03 -17.52 -74.82
N LEU A 215 1.01 -16.66 -74.64
CA LEU A 215 2.00 -16.35 -75.68
C LEU A 215 2.79 -17.59 -76.13
N GLN A 216 3.17 -18.46 -75.19
CA GLN A 216 3.87 -19.71 -75.51
C GLN A 216 2.96 -20.68 -76.27
N PHE A 217 1.69 -20.78 -75.88
CA PHE A 217 0.71 -21.63 -76.54
C PHE A 217 0.41 -21.14 -77.96
N ASP A 218 0.27 -19.84 -78.16
CA ASP A 218 0.07 -19.24 -79.49
C ASP A 218 1.27 -19.51 -80.41
N LYS A 219 2.50 -19.30 -79.91
CA LYS A 219 3.72 -19.64 -80.65
C LYS A 219 3.81 -21.12 -81.00
N PHE A 220 3.41 -22.00 -80.07
CA PHE A 220 3.39 -23.44 -80.32
C PHE A 220 2.37 -23.79 -81.43
N ASN A 221 1.17 -23.22 -81.37
CA ASN A 221 0.13 -23.43 -82.37
C ASN A 221 0.56 -22.94 -83.77
N GLU A 222 1.16 -21.75 -83.86
CA GLU A 222 1.70 -21.23 -85.12
C GLU A 222 2.77 -22.16 -85.70
N ALA A 223 3.70 -22.63 -84.86
CA ALA A 223 4.75 -23.56 -85.28
C ALA A 223 4.17 -24.92 -85.73
N SER A 224 3.18 -25.46 -85.03
CA SER A 224 2.49 -26.69 -85.40
C SER A 224 1.76 -26.54 -86.74
N ASN A 225 0.98 -25.47 -86.90
CA ASN A 225 0.26 -25.19 -88.14
C ASN A 225 1.22 -25.01 -89.33
N SER A 226 2.35 -24.31 -89.14
CA SER A 226 3.35 -24.15 -90.19
C SER A 226 3.98 -25.49 -90.59
N ARG A 227 4.28 -26.36 -89.62
CA ARG A 227 4.76 -27.73 -89.90
C ARG A 227 3.74 -28.55 -90.66
N ASP A 228 2.48 -28.51 -90.26
CA ASP A 228 1.40 -29.24 -90.92
C ASP A 228 1.21 -28.77 -92.36
N ILE A 229 1.27 -27.46 -92.61
CA ILE A 229 1.22 -26.88 -93.97
C ILE A 229 2.40 -27.41 -94.82
N ASN A 230 3.62 -27.37 -94.28
CA ASN A 230 4.80 -27.87 -94.98
C ASN A 230 4.68 -29.38 -95.29
N LEU A 231 4.19 -30.18 -94.34
CA LEU A 231 3.97 -31.61 -94.52
C LEU A 231 2.91 -31.89 -95.59
N ILE A 232 1.80 -31.14 -95.60
CA ILE A 232 0.77 -31.22 -96.63
C ILE A 232 1.38 -30.92 -98.02
N ASP A 233 2.22 -29.90 -98.11
CA ASP A 233 2.88 -29.54 -99.37
C ASP A 233 3.88 -30.60 -99.83
N GLU A 234 4.64 -31.21 -98.92
CA GLU A 234 5.50 -32.35 -99.22
C GLU A 234 4.69 -33.56 -99.71
N ILE A 235 3.61 -33.93 -99.02
CA ILE A 235 2.71 -35.01 -99.45
C ILE A 235 2.16 -34.73 -100.84
N ARG A 236 1.77 -33.48 -101.13
CA ARG A 236 1.29 -33.07 -102.46
C ARG A 236 2.39 -33.21 -103.52
N ARG A 237 3.63 -32.82 -103.21
CA ARG A 237 4.79 -33.01 -104.11
C ARG A 237 5.04 -34.50 -104.38
N PHE A 238 5.06 -35.34 -103.34
CA PHE A 238 5.22 -36.79 -103.48
C PHE A 238 4.12 -37.40 -104.35
N LYS A 239 2.86 -37.02 -104.12
CA LYS A 239 1.72 -37.45 -104.94
C LYS A 239 1.95 -37.12 -106.42
N ASN A 240 2.34 -35.88 -106.73
CA ASN A 240 2.62 -35.46 -108.10
C ASN A 240 3.78 -36.25 -108.75
N VAL A 241 4.83 -36.57 -107.98
CA VAL A 241 5.96 -37.38 -108.46
C VAL A 241 5.51 -38.80 -108.76
N ILE A 242 4.71 -39.41 -107.88
CA ILE A 242 4.16 -40.76 -108.07
C ILE A 242 3.25 -40.80 -109.30
N GLU A 243 2.35 -39.82 -109.46
CA GLU A 243 1.48 -39.72 -110.64
C GLU A 243 2.31 -39.63 -111.93
N ARG A 244 3.34 -38.77 -111.96
CA ARG A 244 4.25 -38.66 -113.11
C ARG A 244 5.00 -39.96 -113.38
N ALA A 245 5.53 -40.61 -112.35
CA ALA A 245 6.24 -41.88 -112.50
C ALA A 245 5.30 -42.97 -113.07
N TYR A 246 4.04 -42.98 -112.63
CA TYR A 246 3.02 -43.88 -113.17
C TYR A 246 2.72 -43.61 -114.65
N TYR A 247 2.57 -42.34 -115.05
CA TYR A 247 2.40 -41.97 -116.47
C TYR A 247 3.62 -42.36 -117.31
N VAL A 248 4.84 -42.09 -116.85
CA VAL A 248 6.08 -42.48 -117.53
C VAL A 248 6.17 -43.99 -117.67
N GLN A 249 5.79 -44.75 -116.64
CA GLN A 249 5.75 -46.20 -116.70
C GLN A 249 4.76 -46.70 -117.77
N GLN A 250 3.55 -46.14 -117.83
CA GLN A 250 2.59 -46.46 -118.89
C GLN A 250 3.10 -46.10 -120.30
N GLU A 251 3.75 -44.95 -120.46
CA GLU A 251 4.38 -44.58 -121.73
C GLU A 251 5.50 -45.56 -122.09
N MET A 252 6.36 -45.93 -121.15
CA MET A 252 7.42 -46.92 -121.39
C MET A 252 6.86 -48.30 -121.73
N ASP A 253 5.79 -48.73 -121.08
CA ASP A 253 5.15 -50.02 -121.34
C ASP A 253 4.46 -50.02 -122.72
N THR A 254 3.76 -48.96 -123.09
CA THR A 254 3.20 -48.80 -124.45
C THR A 254 4.29 -48.66 -125.52
N THR A 255 5.43 -48.04 -125.20
CA THR A 255 6.57 -47.93 -126.12
C THR A 255 7.29 -49.27 -126.27
N LYS A 256 7.43 -50.04 -125.18
CA LYS A 256 7.92 -51.43 -125.21
C LYS A 256 6.98 -52.32 -126.01
N GLU A 257 5.67 -52.18 -125.87
CA GLU A 257 4.69 -52.89 -126.69
C GLU A 257 4.83 -52.53 -128.17
N LYS A 258 4.97 -51.23 -128.51
CA LYS A 258 5.22 -50.78 -129.89
C LYS A 258 6.56 -51.27 -130.44
N LEU A 259 7.63 -51.29 -129.64
CA LEU A 259 8.94 -51.85 -130.03
C LEU A 259 8.86 -53.38 -130.18
N SER A 260 8.14 -54.08 -129.33
CA SER A 260 7.86 -55.53 -129.45
C SER A 260 7.02 -55.84 -130.68
N PHE A 261 6.09 -54.95 -131.04
CA PHE A 261 5.29 -55.04 -132.26
C PHE A 261 6.13 -54.75 -133.52
N MET A 262 6.98 -53.73 -133.50
CA MET A 262 7.92 -53.42 -134.60
C MET A 262 9.00 -54.50 -134.75
N GLY A 263 9.49 -55.09 -133.65
CA GLY A 263 10.39 -56.25 -133.69
C GLY A 263 9.73 -57.49 -134.31
N ARG A 264 8.43 -57.69 -134.07
CA ARG A 264 7.62 -58.73 -134.73
C ARG A 264 7.34 -58.45 -136.22
N LEU A 265 7.24 -57.19 -136.62
CA LEU A 265 7.00 -56.77 -138.01
C LEU A 265 8.27 -56.73 -138.88
N PHE A 266 9.42 -56.39 -138.30
CA PHE A 266 10.66 -56.15 -139.04
C PHE A 266 11.77 -57.20 -138.82
N GLY A 267 11.50 -58.29 -138.11
CA GLY A 267 12.36 -59.48 -138.15
C GLY A 267 13.76 -59.26 -137.57
N LEU A 268 13.88 -58.58 -136.43
CA LEU A 268 15.06 -58.63 -135.57
C LEU A 268 14.75 -59.60 -134.43
N ARG A 269 15.43 -60.75 -134.43
CA ARG A 269 15.27 -61.81 -133.43
C ARG A 269 15.59 -61.32 -132.02
#